data_AF-G9X300-F1
#
_entry.id   AF-G9X300-F1
#
_cell.length_a   1.000
_cell.length_b   1.000
_cell.length_c   1.000
_cell.angle_alpha   90.00
_cell.angle_beta   90.00
_cell.angle_gamma   90.00
#
_symmetry.space_group_name_H-M   'P 1'
#
loop_
_entity.id
_entity.type
_entity.pdbx_description
1 polymer ?
#
loop_
_entity_poly.entity_id
_entity_poly.type
_entity_poly.pdbx_seq_one_letter_code
_entity_poly.pdbx_strand_id
1 'polypeptide(L)'
;MHEYIKEHTGMDVYFCDPYSPWQRGTNENTNGLLRQFFPKGSSFKNITNESLQKVVDMINNRPRKRLGYKTPLEVLSKFFE
;
A
#
# COMPACT_ATOMS: atom_id res chain seq x y z
N MET A 1 10.00 -15.30 12.20
CA MET A 1 8.82 -14.50 11.75
C MET A 1 8.45 -14.78 10.30
N HIS A 2 9.36 -14.69 9.31
CA HIS A 2 9.01 -15.01 7.92
C HIS A 2 8.66 -16.50 7.72
N GLU A 3 9.37 -17.42 8.39
CA GLU A 3 9.02 -18.85 8.42
C GLU A 3 7.62 -19.09 8.98
N TYR A 4 7.27 -18.44 10.10
CA TYR A 4 5.94 -18.50 10.71
C TYR A 4 4.83 -18.07 9.73
N ILE A 5 5.02 -16.96 9.02
CA ILE A 5 4.06 -16.48 8.02
C ILE A 5 3.89 -17.53 6.91
N LYS A 6 5.00 -18.03 6.35
CA LYS A 6 4.95 -19.02 5.28
C LYS A 6 4.26 -20.31 5.71
N GLU A 7 4.54 -20.80 6.92
CA GLU A 7 3.95 -22.02 7.46
C GLU A 7 2.43 -21.89 7.66
N HIS A 8 1.95 -20.74 8.12
CA HIS A 8 0.54 -20.57 8.49
C HIS A 8 -0.33 -20.04 7.35
N THR A 9 0.23 -19.34 6.36
CA THR A 9 -0.52 -18.79 5.22
C THR A 9 -0.22 -19.47 3.89
N GLY A 10 0.84 -20.27 3.81
CA GLY A 10 1.35 -20.84 2.56
C GLY A 10 1.98 -19.82 1.61
N MET A 11 2.13 -18.55 2.02
CA MET A 11 2.64 -17.48 1.17
C MET A 11 4.17 -17.41 1.21
N ASP A 12 4.79 -17.28 0.05
CA ASP A 12 6.22 -17.01 -0.05
C ASP A 12 6.57 -15.60 0.45
N VAL A 13 7.70 -15.50 1.13
CA VAL A 13 8.23 -14.24 1.67
C VAL A 13 9.49 -13.87 0.91
N TYR A 14 9.53 -12.65 0.38
CA TYR A 14 10.63 -12.12 -0.41
C TYR A 14 11.29 -10.94 0.33
N PHE A 15 12.62 -10.85 0.24
CA PHE A 15 13.40 -9.75 0.81
C PHE A 15 14.07 -8.95 -0.31
N CYS A 16 14.37 -7.70 0.00
CA CYS A 16 15.19 -6.85 -0.86
C CYS A 16 16.63 -6.85 -0.37
N ASP A 17 17.56 -6.68 -1.31
CA ASP A 17 18.97 -6.55 -1.02
C ASP A 17 19.22 -5.31 -0.13
N PRO A 18 20.20 -5.39 0.79
CA PRO A 18 20.61 -4.25 1.58
C PRO A 18 20.93 -3.04 0.69
N TYR A 19 20.56 -1.84 1.17
CA TYR A 19 20.78 -0.57 0.47
C TYR A 19 20.17 -0.47 -0.94
N SER A 20 19.17 -1.31 -1.26
CA SER A 20 18.52 -1.35 -2.57
C SER A 20 17.05 -0.90 -2.54
N PRO A 21 16.74 0.36 -2.16
CA PRO A 21 15.36 0.83 -1.99
C PRO A 21 14.53 0.78 -3.29
N TRP A 22 15.17 0.79 -4.45
CA TRP A 22 14.50 0.67 -5.76
C TRP A 22 13.77 -0.65 -5.95
N GLN A 23 14.19 -1.73 -5.26
CA GLN A 23 13.48 -3.02 -5.28
C GLN A 23 12.10 -2.96 -4.61
N ARG A 24 11.80 -1.87 -3.90
CA ARG A 24 10.49 -1.59 -3.28
C ARG A 24 9.87 -0.29 -3.78
N GLY A 25 10.21 0.16 -4.98
CA GLY A 25 9.78 1.47 -5.49
C GLY A 25 8.26 1.71 -5.39
N THR A 26 7.44 0.69 -5.64
CA THR A 26 5.97 0.79 -5.51
C THR A 26 5.53 1.02 -4.06
N ASN A 27 6.18 0.38 -3.09
CA ASN A 27 5.86 0.53 -1.67
C ASN A 27 6.24 1.95 -1.21
N GLU A 28 7.41 2.44 -1.59
CA GLU A 28 7.86 3.79 -1.26
C GLU A 28 6.92 4.86 -1.87
N ASN A 29 6.54 4.69 -3.14
CA ASN A 29 5.58 5.58 -3.78
C ASN A 29 4.21 5.57 -3.07
N THR A 30 3.71 4.40 -2.68
CA THR A 30 2.42 4.26 -1.98
C THR A 30 2.47 4.87 -0.58
N ASN A 31 3.56 4.66 0.15
CA ASN A 31 3.80 5.30 1.45
C ASN A 31 3.87 6.82 1.32
N GLY A 32 4.48 7.33 0.25
CA GLY A 32 4.48 8.76 -0.08
C GLY A 32 3.07 9.35 -0.24
N LEU A 33 2.14 8.60 -0.85
CA LEU A 33 0.74 9.03 -0.98
C LEU A 33 0.04 9.12 0.38
N LEU A 34 0.26 8.15 1.28
CA LEU A 34 -0.27 8.21 2.65
C LEU A 34 0.30 9.41 3.42
N ARG A 35 1.58 9.74 3.20
CA ARG A 35 2.23 10.90 3.83
C ARG A 35 1.70 12.26 3.38
N GLN A 36 0.96 12.34 2.26
CA GLN A 36 0.23 13.56 1.89
C GLN A 36 -0.92 13.87 2.86
N PHE A 37 -1.49 12.84 3.50
CA PHE A 37 -2.58 12.96 4.48
C PHE A 37 -2.08 12.93 5.92
N PHE A 38 -0.98 12.20 6.18
CA PHE A 38 -0.36 12.07 7.49
C PHE A 38 1.10 12.54 7.43
N PRO A 39 1.35 13.86 7.49
CA PRO A 39 2.68 14.43 7.40
C PRO A 39 3.68 13.80 8.38
N LYS A 40 4.97 13.93 8.08
CA LYS A 40 6.02 13.46 8.98
C LYS A 40 5.89 14.18 10.33
N GLY A 41 5.94 13.43 11.43
CA GLY A 41 5.73 13.95 12.78
C GLY A 41 4.29 13.87 13.29
N SER A 42 3.32 13.52 12.44
CA SER A 42 1.96 13.21 12.91
C SER A 42 1.97 12.00 13.85
N SER A 43 1.27 12.13 14.99
CA SER A 43 1.06 11.02 15.92
C SER A 43 -0.01 10.07 15.37
N PHE A 44 0.36 8.82 15.10
CA PHE A 44 -0.58 7.79 14.70
C PHE A 44 -1.51 7.34 15.85
N LYS A 45 -1.23 7.73 17.10
CA LYS A 45 -2.08 7.38 18.25
C LYS A 45 -3.50 7.96 18.13
N ASN A 46 -3.65 9.10 17.46
CA ASN A 46 -4.93 9.80 17.33
C ASN A 46 -5.61 9.54 15.99
N ILE A 47 -5.01 8.71 15.12
CA ILE A 47 -5.59 8.34 13.84
C ILE A 47 -6.55 7.19 14.08
N THR A 48 -7.84 7.45 13.92
CA THR A 48 -8.85 6.40 14.02
C THR A 48 -8.81 5.50 12.79
N ASN A 49 -9.18 4.23 12.96
CA ASN A 49 -9.29 3.29 11.84
C ASN A 49 -10.23 3.83 10.74
N GLU A 50 -11.31 4.51 11.12
CA GLU A 50 -12.24 5.13 10.16
C GLU A 50 -11.56 6.25 9.34
N SER A 51 -10.76 7.11 9.99
CA SER A 51 -10.02 8.17 9.29
C SER A 51 -8.96 7.61 8.35
N LEU A 52 -8.26 6.55 8.77
CA LEU A 52 -7.30 5.85 7.93
C LEU A 52 -7.98 5.18 6.74
N GLN A 53 -9.11 4.50 6.96
CA GLN A 53 -9.86 3.84 5.90
C GLN A 53 -10.33 4.84 4.85
N LYS A 54 -10.87 6.00 5.26
CA LYS A 54 -11.26 7.07 4.32
C LYS A 54 -10.10 7.49 3.42
N VAL A 55 -8.89 7.63 3.97
CA VAL A 55 -7.69 7.98 3.19
C VAL A 55 -7.30 6.85 2.23
N VAL A 56 -7.35 5.60 2.67
CA VAL A 56 -7.08 4.42 1.83
C VAL A 56 -8.07 4.34 0.68
N ASP A 57 -9.36 4.56 0.95
CA ASP A 57 -10.41 4.57 -0.06
C ASP A 57 -10.18 5.68 -1.08
N MET A 58 -9.80 6.89 -0.64
CA MET A 58 -9.43 7.98 -1.53
C MET A 58 -8.22 7.64 -2.42
N ILE A 59 -7.23 6.93 -1.90
CA ILE A 59 -6.04 6.53 -2.66
C ILE A 59 -6.37 5.44 -3.69
N ASN A 60 -7.20 4.46 -3.30
CA ASN A 60 -7.61 3.33 -4.13
C ASN A 60 -8.65 3.70 -5.19
N ASN A 61 -9.44 4.74 -4.95
CA ASN A 61 -10.40 5.30 -5.91
C ASN A 61 -9.82 6.48 -6.73
N ARG A 62 -8.53 6.81 -6.57
CA ARG A 62 -7.90 7.88 -7.37
C ARG A 62 -7.52 7.37 -8.76
N PRO A 63 -8.06 7.96 -9.86
CA PRO A 63 -7.63 7.66 -11.23
C PRO A 63 -6.11 7.77 -11.42
N ARG A 64 -5.49 6.80 -12.09
CA ARG A 64 -4.04 6.81 -12.36
C ARG A 64 -3.79 6.82 -13.86
N LYS A 65 -2.98 7.77 -14.33
CA LYS A 65 -2.56 7.84 -15.75
C LYS A 65 -1.93 6.53 -16.23
N ARG A 66 -1.11 5.86 -15.41
CA ARG A 66 -0.50 4.54 -15.73
C ARG A 66 -1.52 3.40 -15.90
N LEU A 67 -2.75 3.57 -15.44
CA LEU A 67 -3.84 2.61 -15.56
C LEU A 67 -4.86 3.03 -16.64
N GLY A 68 -4.50 3.95 -17.54
CA GLY A 68 -5.43 4.51 -18.52
C GLY A 68 -6.56 5.30 -17.84
N TYR A 69 -6.24 6.02 -16.77
CA TYR A 69 -7.18 6.78 -15.95
C TYR A 69 -8.22 5.95 -15.19
N LYS A 70 -8.07 4.63 -15.12
CA LYS A 70 -8.79 3.79 -14.17
C LYS A 70 -8.25 3.94 -12.76
N THR A 71 -9.07 3.61 -11.78
CA THR A 71 -8.66 3.55 -10.37
C THR A 71 -7.96 2.23 -10.06
N PRO A 72 -7.06 2.18 -9.06
CA PRO A 72 -6.50 0.92 -8.58
C PRO A 72 -7.58 -0.11 -8.22
N LEU A 73 -8.67 0.33 -7.59
CA LEU A 73 -9.78 -0.55 -7.22
C LEU A 73 -10.46 -1.17 -8.44
N GLU A 74 -10.77 -0.38 -9.47
CA GLU A 74 -11.38 -0.88 -10.72
C GLU A 74 -10.49 -1.90 -11.44
N VAL A 75 -9.18 -1.69 -11.42
CA VAL A 75 -8.23 -2.64 -12.02
C VAL A 75 -8.13 -3.91 -11.19
N LEU A 76 -8.15 -3.79 -9.86
CA LEU A 76 -8.08 -4.92 -8.95
C LEU A 76 -9.34 -5.80 -9.03
N SER A 77 -10.54 -5.21 -9.07
CA SER A 77 -11.80 -5.95 -9.11
C SER A 77 -11.88 -6.93 -10.29
N LYS A 78 -11.26 -6.61 -11.43
CA LYS A 78 -11.19 -7.47 -12.62
C LYS A 78 -10.46 -8.79 -12.43
N PHE A 79 -9.64 -8.91 -11.38
CA PHE A 79 -8.94 -10.17 -11.05
C PHE A 79 -9.77 -11.10 -10.17
N PHE A 80 -10.90 -10.61 -9.65
CA PHE A 80 -11.82 -11.35 -8.79
C PHE A 80 -13.19 -11.62 -9.44
N GLU A 81 -13.35 -11.20 -10.70
CA GLU A 81 -14.44 -11.61 -11.61
C GLU A 81 -14.10 -12.95 -12.26
#